data_AF-A0A961X6B9-F1
#
_entry.id   AF-A0A961X6B9-F1
#
_cell.length_a   1.000
_cell.length_b   1.000
_cell.length_c   1.000
_cell.angle_alpha   90.00
_cell.angle_beta   90.00
_cell.angle_gamma   90.00
#
_symmetry.space_group_name_H-M   'P 1'
#
loop_
_entity.id
_entity.type
_entity.pdbx_description
1 polymer ?
#
loop_
_entity_poly.entity_id
_entity_poly.type
_entity_poly.pdbx_seq_one_letter_code
_entity_poly.pdbx_strand_id
1 'polypeptide(L)'
;MSFAYTGGILTNRTITNSDGSASEASYNTSGEMQHVRNTASDGTQFILGGTGDNTLTGGSNDDLFKGGTGTDIFEFSGTVGNDTILDFTDGQDRLDLSAYGYTSLADLQNASAISEVNGNTVIDLGADGSVTLNGLALSDFGGADLVGFVND
;
A
#
# COMPACT_ATOMS: atom_id res chain seq x y z
N MET A 1 27.85 -26.51 -7.86
CA MET A 1 26.49 -26.55 -8.46
C MET A 1 25.93 -25.16 -8.30
N SER A 2 25.83 -24.41 -9.41
CA SER A 2 25.36 -23.03 -9.39
C SER A 2 23.84 -23.06 -9.56
N PHE A 3 23.10 -22.70 -8.51
CA PHE A 3 21.68 -22.46 -8.64
C PHE A 3 21.51 -21.01 -9.08
N ALA A 4 21.09 -20.82 -10.34
CA ALA A 4 20.60 -19.53 -10.80
C ALA A 4 19.28 -19.26 -10.08
N TYR A 5 19.28 -18.33 -9.13
CA TYR A 5 18.06 -17.84 -8.51
C TYR A 5 17.57 -16.66 -9.34
N THR A 6 16.51 -16.89 -10.12
CA THR A 6 15.82 -15.83 -10.85
C THR A 6 14.97 -15.05 -9.83
N GLY A 7 15.48 -13.93 -9.33
CA GLY A 7 14.71 -12.94 -8.56
C GLY A 7 14.31 -13.29 -7.12
N GLY A 8 15.24 -13.78 -6.28
CA GLY A 8 14.95 -14.18 -4.90
C GLY A 8 15.21 -13.11 -3.84
N ILE A 9 14.27 -12.93 -2.91
CA ILE A 9 14.44 -12.24 -1.61
C ILE A 9 15.63 -12.88 -0.86
N LEU A 10 16.59 -12.07 -0.39
CA LEU A 10 17.76 -12.55 0.36
C LEU A 10 17.45 -12.86 1.83
N THR A 11 16.63 -12.03 2.48
CA THR A 11 16.31 -12.18 3.91
C THR A 11 14.94 -11.59 4.23
N ASN A 12 14.16 -12.28 5.08
CA ASN A 12 13.04 -11.69 5.82
C ASN A 12 13.58 -11.32 7.20
N ARG A 13 13.51 -10.04 7.57
CA ARG A 13 13.86 -9.58 8.91
C ARG A 13 12.58 -9.20 9.65
N THR A 14 12.24 -9.98 10.67
CA THR A 14 11.27 -9.55 11.68
C THR A 14 11.93 -8.46 12.53
N ILE A 15 11.42 -7.25 12.43
CA ILE A 15 11.79 -6.10 13.25
C ILE A 15 10.77 -6.07 14.38
N THR A 16 11.18 -6.41 15.60
CA THR A 16 10.34 -6.16 16.78
C THR A 16 10.50 -4.69 17.14
N ASN A 17 9.47 -3.90 16.90
CA ASN A 17 9.44 -2.49 17.31
C ASN A 17 9.35 -2.40 18.84
N SER A 18 9.72 -1.24 19.39
CA SER A 18 9.74 -1.02 20.84
C SER A 18 8.37 -1.13 21.53
N ASP A 19 7.29 -1.09 20.75
CA ASP A 19 5.91 -1.29 21.19
C ASP A 19 5.47 -2.76 21.14
N GLY A 20 6.34 -3.68 20.70
CA GLY A 20 6.05 -5.10 20.60
C GLY A 20 5.45 -5.55 19.26
N SER A 21 5.20 -4.65 18.30
CA SER A 21 4.84 -5.06 16.94
C SER A 21 5.99 -5.74 16.23
N ALA A 22 5.64 -6.64 15.32
CA ALA A 22 6.57 -7.21 14.35
C ALA A 22 6.34 -6.54 12.99
N SER A 23 7.36 -5.87 12.45
CA SER A 23 7.40 -5.51 11.04
C SER A 23 8.28 -6.50 10.29
N GLU A 24 7.77 -7.19 9.28
CA GLU A 24 8.59 -7.99 8.38
C GLU A 24 9.08 -7.12 7.23
N ALA A 25 10.39 -6.86 7.19
CA ALA A 25 11.04 -6.23 6.04
C ALA A 25 11.79 -7.30 5.24
N SER A 26 11.47 -7.43 3.95
CA SER A 26 12.18 -8.32 3.02
C SER A 26 13.11 -7.52 2.13
N TYR A 27 14.34 -8.01 1.96
CA TYR A 27 15.38 -7.33 1.17
C TYR A 27 15.80 -8.15 -0.05
N ASN A 28 16.11 -7.48 -1.16
CA ASN A 28 16.60 -8.10 -2.39
C ASN A 28 18.12 -8.36 -2.37
N THR A 29 18.66 -8.90 -3.48
CA THR A 29 20.08 -9.20 -3.64
C THR A 29 21.01 -7.98 -3.63
N SER A 30 20.48 -6.78 -3.91
CA SER A 30 21.18 -5.50 -3.82
C SER A 30 21.08 -4.84 -2.43
N GLY A 31 20.28 -5.40 -1.52
CA GLY A 31 20.02 -4.83 -0.20
C GLY A 31 18.91 -3.76 -0.18
N GLU A 32 18.12 -3.66 -1.23
CA GLU A 32 16.93 -2.79 -1.30
C GLU A 32 15.74 -3.50 -0.63
N MET A 33 14.92 -2.73 0.09
CA MET A 33 13.65 -3.25 0.63
C MET A 33 12.71 -3.55 -0.53
N GLN A 34 11.93 -4.64 -0.45
CA GLN A 34 10.94 -5.03 -1.46
C GLN A 34 9.57 -5.35 -0.86
N HIS A 35 9.50 -5.62 0.45
CA HIS A 35 8.26 -5.98 1.11
C HIS A 35 8.30 -5.47 2.55
N VAL A 36 7.31 -4.69 2.97
CA VAL A 36 7.15 -4.28 4.37
C VAL A 36 5.75 -4.68 4.83
N ARG A 37 5.67 -5.71 5.70
CA ARG A 37 4.44 -5.98 6.45
C ARG A 37 4.58 -5.43 7.84
N ASN A 38 3.74 -4.51 8.27
CA ASN A 38 3.59 -4.24 9.68
C ASN A 38 2.42 -5.06 10.22
N THR A 39 2.68 -5.97 11.17
CA THR A 39 1.59 -6.63 11.90
C THR A 39 1.34 -5.81 13.16
N ALA A 40 0.28 -4.99 13.10
CA ALA A 40 -0.37 -4.23 14.16
C ALA A 40 0.39 -4.14 15.50
N SER A 41 0.94 -2.95 15.81
CA SER A 41 1.02 -2.48 17.21
C SER A 41 -0.12 -1.51 17.47
N ASP A 42 -0.49 -1.34 18.73
CA ASP A 42 -1.39 -0.27 19.14
C ASP A 42 -0.89 1.09 18.66
N GLY A 43 -1.75 1.87 17.99
CA GLY A 43 -1.48 3.24 17.56
C GLY A 43 -1.02 3.40 16.11
N THR A 44 -0.90 4.66 15.69
CA THR A 44 -0.51 5.04 14.32
C THR A 44 0.94 4.69 14.02
N GLN A 45 1.17 3.96 12.93
CA GLN A 45 2.50 3.59 12.48
C GLN A 45 2.94 4.42 11.27
N PHE A 46 4.26 4.63 11.13
CA PHE A 46 4.86 5.19 9.92
C PHE A 46 5.51 4.05 9.13
N ILE A 47 4.95 3.74 7.98
CA ILE A 47 5.37 2.63 7.12
C ILE A 47 6.13 3.21 5.93
N LEU A 48 7.37 2.79 5.76
CA LEU A 48 8.30 3.31 4.75
C LEU A 48 8.76 2.16 3.84
N GLY A 49 8.49 2.24 2.54
CA GLY A 49 8.98 1.28 1.55
C GLY A 49 10.47 1.47 1.25
N GLY A 50 10.85 2.69 0.89
CA GLY A 50 12.24 3.04 0.62
C GLY A 50 12.55 3.10 -0.87
N THR A 51 13.47 2.27 -1.33
CA THR A 51 13.88 2.24 -2.74
C THR A 51 13.55 0.89 -3.36
N GLY A 52 13.18 0.89 -4.63
CA GLY A 52 12.74 -0.30 -5.36
C GLY A 52 11.24 -0.53 -5.19
N ASP A 53 10.71 -1.49 -5.93
CA ASP A 53 9.26 -1.78 -5.92
C ASP A 53 8.88 -2.42 -4.57
N ASN A 54 7.96 -1.81 -3.84
CA ASN A 54 7.59 -2.24 -2.50
C ASN A 54 6.12 -2.63 -2.38
N THR A 55 5.83 -3.72 -1.68
CA THR A 55 4.48 -4.01 -1.20
C THR A 55 4.38 -3.64 0.28
N LEU A 56 3.45 -2.73 0.61
CA LEU A 56 3.28 -2.12 1.93
C LEU A 56 1.89 -2.45 2.50
N THR A 57 1.85 -2.90 3.76
CA THR A 57 0.61 -3.21 4.50
C THR A 57 0.69 -2.69 5.94
N GLY A 58 -0.37 -2.04 6.44
CA GLY A 58 -0.39 -1.41 7.78
C GLY A 58 -1.10 -2.19 8.89
N GLY A 59 -2.06 -3.04 8.54
CA GLY A 59 -2.87 -3.72 9.55
C GLY A 59 -4.15 -2.92 9.81
N SER A 60 -4.60 -2.85 11.07
CA SER A 60 -5.95 -2.38 11.43
C SER A 60 -6.02 -1.02 12.14
N ASN A 61 -4.92 -0.27 12.16
CA ASN A 61 -4.84 1.02 12.83
C ASN A 61 -4.61 2.12 11.80
N ASP A 62 -4.96 3.35 12.17
CA ASP A 62 -4.73 4.54 11.34
C ASP A 62 -3.22 4.74 11.08
N ASP A 63 -2.73 4.40 9.89
CA ASP A 63 -1.32 4.40 9.53
C ASP A 63 -0.94 5.47 8.49
N LEU A 64 0.35 5.82 8.48
CA LEU A 64 0.95 6.73 7.53
C LEU A 64 1.95 6.00 6.65
N PHE A 65 1.67 5.94 5.35
CA PHE A 65 2.49 5.24 4.37
C PHE A 65 3.33 6.20 3.55
N LYS A 66 4.56 5.76 3.26
CA LYS A 66 5.44 6.39 2.29
C LYS A 66 6.09 5.31 1.43
N GLY A 67 5.77 5.28 0.14
CA GLY A 67 6.33 4.33 -0.83
C GLY A 67 7.83 4.56 -1.01
N GLY A 68 8.18 5.80 -1.36
CA GLY A 68 9.55 6.18 -1.70
C GLY A 68 9.77 6.16 -3.21
N THR A 69 10.78 5.46 -3.70
CA THR A 69 11.07 5.39 -5.14
C THR A 69 10.85 3.98 -5.64
N GLY A 70 10.13 3.81 -6.74
CA GLY A 70 9.83 2.50 -7.29
C GLY A 70 8.41 2.51 -7.86
N THR A 71 7.92 1.35 -8.28
CA THR A 71 6.49 1.10 -8.42
C THR A 71 6.03 0.40 -7.15
N ASP A 72 5.36 1.15 -6.28
CA ASP A 72 4.92 0.64 -4.99
C ASP A 72 3.47 0.15 -5.04
N ILE A 73 3.15 -0.83 -4.21
CA ILE A 73 1.82 -1.42 -4.03
C ILE A 73 1.42 -1.24 -2.57
N PHE A 74 0.36 -0.49 -2.34
CA PHE A 74 -0.27 -0.34 -1.02
C PHE A 74 -1.44 -1.32 -0.94
N GLU A 75 -1.26 -2.38 -0.14
CA GLU A 75 -2.23 -3.47 -0.01
C GLU A 75 -3.07 -3.32 1.26
N PHE A 76 -4.38 -3.21 1.08
CA PHE A 76 -5.35 -3.06 2.17
C PHE A 76 -6.29 -4.26 2.20
N SER A 77 -6.49 -4.84 3.39
CA SER A 77 -7.40 -5.97 3.58
C SER A 77 -7.89 -6.04 5.03
N GLY A 78 -9.13 -6.53 5.21
CA GLY A 78 -9.76 -6.60 6.53
C GLY A 78 -10.18 -5.22 7.04
N THR A 79 -10.12 -5.00 8.35
CA THR A 79 -10.30 -3.67 8.92
C THR A 79 -8.94 -2.98 8.94
N VAL A 80 -8.87 -1.77 8.39
CA VAL A 80 -7.62 -1.03 8.18
C VAL A 80 -7.51 0.25 9.01
N GLY A 81 -8.63 0.89 9.33
CA GLY A 81 -8.60 2.21 9.99
C GLY A 81 -8.53 3.35 8.97
N ASN A 82 -8.08 4.54 9.39
CA ASN A 82 -7.97 5.72 8.53
C ASN A 82 -6.52 5.95 8.11
N ASP A 83 -6.16 5.39 6.97
CA ASP A 83 -4.79 5.40 6.47
C ASP A 83 -4.53 6.59 5.55
N THR A 84 -3.29 7.07 5.55
CA THR A 84 -2.85 8.12 4.63
C THR A 84 -1.57 7.73 3.90
N ILE A 85 -1.60 7.77 2.58
CA ILE A 85 -0.42 7.61 1.72
C ILE A 85 0.11 9.00 1.36
N LEU A 86 1.39 9.24 1.69
CA LEU A 86 1.99 10.58 1.67
C LEU A 86 2.64 10.97 0.33
N ASP A 87 3.02 10.00 -0.50
CA ASP A 87 3.80 10.21 -1.72
C ASP A 87 3.35 9.33 -2.91
N PHE A 88 2.04 9.03 -3.00
CA PHE A 88 1.49 8.27 -4.10
C PHE A 88 1.75 8.95 -5.45
N THR A 89 2.33 8.21 -6.40
CA THR A 89 2.66 8.68 -7.74
C THR A 89 1.71 8.09 -8.77
N ASP A 90 0.85 8.94 -9.35
CA ASP A 90 -0.08 8.59 -10.44
C ASP A 90 0.62 7.86 -11.58
N GLY A 91 0.02 6.75 -12.01
CA GLY A 91 0.47 5.92 -13.13
C GLY A 91 1.74 5.12 -12.85
N GLN A 92 2.32 5.24 -11.65
CA GLN A 92 3.49 4.50 -11.19
C GLN A 92 3.12 3.57 -10.03
N ASP A 93 2.53 4.11 -8.97
CA ASP A 93 2.14 3.38 -7.78
C ASP A 93 0.75 2.78 -7.93
N ARG A 94 0.43 1.79 -7.09
CA ARG A 94 -0.84 1.07 -7.17
C ARG A 94 -1.44 0.82 -5.81
N LEU A 95 -2.75 0.87 -5.77
CA LEU A 95 -3.58 0.55 -4.63
C LEU A 95 -4.24 -0.82 -4.86
N ASP A 96 -4.05 -1.76 -3.95
CA ASP A 96 -4.74 -3.05 -3.97
C ASP A 96 -5.90 -3.05 -2.97
N LEU A 97 -7.11 -2.98 -3.52
CA LEU A 97 -8.38 -3.06 -2.79
C LEU A 97 -9.18 -4.31 -3.20
N SER A 98 -8.53 -5.28 -3.85
CA SER A 98 -9.19 -6.49 -4.37
C SER A 98 -9.84 -7.30 -3.26
N ALA A 99 -9.34 -7.21 -2.02
CA ALA A 99 -9.93 -7.81 -0.83
C ALA A 99 -11.37 -7.30 -0.52
N TYR A 100 -11.70 -6.08 -0.92
CA TYR A 100 -13.03 -5.48 -0.77
C TYR A 100 -13.90 -5.63 -2.04
N GLY A 101 -13.37 -6.27 -3.08
CA GLY A 101 -14.03 -6.42 -4.37
C GLY A 101 -13.90 -5.22 -5.30
N TYR A 102 -13.06 -4.24 -4.95
CA TYR A 102 -12.75 -3.11 -5.82
C TYR A 102 -11.58 -3.45 -6.73
N THR A 103 -11.87 -3.81 -7.98
CA THR A 103 -10.86 -4.19 -8.97
C THR A 103 -10.71 -3.20 -10.11
N SER A 104 -11.59 -2.20 -10.15
CA SER A 104 -11.62 -1.15 -11.15
C SER A 104 -12.11 0.17 -10.56
N LEU A 105 -11.79 1.28 -11.23
CA LEU A 105 -12.31 2.59 -10.87
C LEU A 105 -13.86 2.63 -10.92
N ALA A 106 -14.46 1.87 -11.84
CA ALA A 106 -15.90 1.76 -11.94
C ALA A 106 -16.53 1.10 -10.69
N ASP A 107 -15.88 0.12 -10.08
CA ASP A 107 -16.37 -0.51 -8.85
C ASP A 107 -16.42 0.51 -7.70
N LEU A 108 -15.37 1.31 -7.55
CA LEU A 108 -15.30 2.39 -6.56
C LEU A 108 -16.37 3.46 -6.81
N GLN A 109 -16.55 3.89 -8.06
CA GLN A 109 -17.54 4.89 -8.44
C GLN A 109 -18.98 4.38 -8.24
N ASN A 110 -19.27 3.13 -8.64
CA ASN A 110 -20.58 2.51 -8.47
C ASN A 110 -20.94 2.32 -6.99
N ALA A 111 -19.95 2.02 -6.16
CA ALA A 111 -20.12 1.94 -4.71
C ALA A 111 -20.17 3.32 -4.03
N SER A 112 -19.93 4.42 -4.76
CA SER A 112 -19.71 5.76 -4.17
C SER A 112 -18.62 5.75 -3.09
N ALA A 113 -17.64 4.86 -3.24
CA ALA A 113 -16.55 4.63 -2.31
C ALA A 113 -15.34 5.54 -2.55
N ILE A 114 -15.39 6.44 -3.54
CA ILE A 114 -14.29 7.34 -3.86
C ILE A 114 -14.77 8.79 -3.96
N SER A 115 -14.03 9.71 -3.36
CA SER A 115 -14.34 11.14 -3.32
C SER A 115 -13.07 11.99 -3.27
N GLU A 116 -13.19 13.28 -3.56
CA GLU A 116 -12.11 14.24 -3.34
C GLU A 116 -12.41 15.11 -2.12
N VAL A 117 -11.44 15.22 -1.21
CA VAL A 117 -11.53 16.03 0.01
C VAL A 117 -10.26 16.89 0.13
N ASN A 118 -10.42 18.22 0.07
CA ASN A 118 -9.31 19.18 0.17
C ASN A 118 -8.16 18.94 -0.84
N GLY A 119 -8.47 18.44 -2.03
CA GLY A 119 -7.47 18.12 -3.06
C GLY A 119 -6.79 16.74 -2.88
N ASN A 120 -7.30 15.91 -1.97
CA ASN A 120 -6.86 14.54 -1.77
C ASN A 120 -7.94 13.57 -2.25
N THR A 121 -7.53 12.49 -2.89
CA THR A 121 -8.40 11.36 -3.20
C THR A 121 -8.62 10.54 -1.93
N VAL A 122 -9.87 10.32 -1.57
CA VAL A 122 -10.27 9.54 -0.40
C VAL A 122 -11.11 8.36 -0.84
N ILE A 123 -10.68 7.16 -0.46
CA ILE A 123 -11.41 5.92 -0.64
C ILE A 123 -12.05 5.55 0.69
N ASP A 124 -13.37 5.47 0.72
CA ASP A 124 -14.19 5.04 1.85
C ASP A 124 -14.47 3.54 1.74
N LEU A 125 -13.93 2.75 2.67
CA LEU A 125 -14.12 1.31 2.78
C LEU A 125 -15.27 0.97 3.76
N GLY A 126 -16.06 1.96 4.16
CA GLY A 126 -17.21 1.82 5.04
C GLY A 126 -16.80 1.51 6.47
N ALA A 127 -17.25 0.37 6.99
CA ALA A 127 -16.97 -0.03 8.38
C ALA A 127 -15.51 -0.43 8.59
N ASP A 128 -14.78 -0.73 7.51
CA ASP A 128 -13.39 -1.19 7.58
C ASP A 128 -12.37 -0.05 7.61
N GLY A 129 -12.78 1.19 7.30
CA GLY A 129 -11.93 2.37 7.37
C GLY A 129 -11.92 3.21 6.10
N SER A 130 -10.85 3.98 5.91
CA SER A 130 -10.65 4.83 4.74
C SER A 130 -9.17 4.93 4.37
N VAL A 131 -8.90 5.19 3.10
CA VAL A 131 -7.55 5.43 2.58
C VAL A 131 -7.51 6.80 1.92
N THR A 132 -6.61 7.67 2.38
CA THR A 132 -6.40 9.00 1.81
C THR A 132 -5.10 9.05 1.02
N LEU A 133 -5.17 9.43 -0.25
CA LEU A 133 -4.02 9.71 -1.11
C LEU A 133 -3.71 11.20 -1.01
N ASN A 134 -2.75 11.55 -0.16
CA ASN A 134 -2.43 12.93 0.14
C ASN A 134 -1.74 13.61 -1.05
N GLY A 135 -2.29 14.72 -1.51
CA GLY A 135 -1.77 15.50 -2.63
C GLY A 135 -2.12 14.95 -4.01
N LEU A 136 -2.90 13.87 -4.09
CA LEU A 136 -3.38 13.32 -5.35
C LEU A 136 -4.85 13.74 -5.59
N ALA A 137 -5.09 14.54 -6.62
CA ALA A 137 -6.44 14.91 -7.01
C ALA A 137 -7.20 13.73 -7.61
N LEU A 138 -8.53 13.68 -7.42
CA LEU A 138 -9.35 12.60 -7.95
C LEU A 138 -9.38 12.60 -9.49
N SER A 139 -9.09 13.74 -10.12
CA SER A 139 -8.93 13.82 -11.58
C SER A 139 -7.74 13.04 -12.11
N ASP A 140 -6.72 12.86 -11.27
CA ASP A 140 -5.46 12.20 -11.62
C ASP A 140 -5.52 10.72 -11.26
N PHE A 141 -6.38 10.33 -10.29
CA PHE A 141 -6.59 8.92 -9.95
C PHE A 141 -7.37 8.18 -11.04
N GLY A 142 -6.70 7.22 -11.67
CA GLY A 142 -7.18 6.47 -12.81
C GLY A 142 -7.11 4.96 -12.62
N GLY A 143 -7.35 4.24 -13.72
CA GLY A 143 -7.27 2.80 -13.72
C GLY A 143 -5.87 2.24 -13.44
N ALA A 144 -4.84 2.92 -13.93
CA ALA A 144 -3.45 2.49 -13.75
C ALA A 144 -3.03 2.42 -12.26
N ASP A 145 -3.74 3.16 -11.40
CA ASP A 145 -3.47 3.27 -9.96
C ASP A 145 -4.12 2.15 -9.14
N LEU A 146 -4.84 1.21 -9.77
CA LEU A 146 -5.46 0.06 -9.11
C LEU A 146 -4.83 -1.26 -9.54
N VAL A 147 -4.58 -2.14 -8.58
CA VAL A 147 -4.24 -3.53 -8.86
C VAL A 147 -5.50 -4.26 -9.36
N GLY A 148 -5.45 -4.79 -10.58
CA GLY A 148 -6.61 -5.45 -11.20
C GLY A 148 -6.80 -5.16 -12.69
N PHE A 149 -6.09 -4.18 -13.27
CA PHE A 149 -6.08 -3.97 -14.71
C PHE A 149 -5.39 -5.12 -15.46
N VAL A 150 -6.18 -6.14 -15.78
CA VAL A 150 -5.95 -6.98 -16.96
C VAL A 150 -6.76 -6.32 -18.08
N ASN A 151 -6.07 -5.75 -19.06
CA ASN A 151 -6.58 -5.07 -20.25
C ASN A 151 -8.03 -5.45 -20.62
N ASP A 152 -8.96 -4.49 -20.59
CA ASP A 152 -10.19 -4.55 -21.41
C ASP A 152 -9.90 -3.96 -22.80
#